data_AF-A0A7S2SH65-F1
#
_entry.id   AF-A0A7S2SH65-F1
#
_cell.length_a   1.000
_cell.length_b   1.000
_cell.length_c   1.000
_cell.angle_alpha   90.00
_cell.angle_beta   90.00
_cell.angle_gamma   90.00
#
_symmetry.space_group_name_H-M   'P 1'
#
loop_
_entity.id
_entity.type
_entity.pdbx_description
1 polymer ?
#
loop_
_entity_poly.entity_id
_entity_poly.type
_entity_poly.pdbx_seq_one_letter_code
_entity_poly.pdbx_strand_id
1 'polypeptide(L)'
;VEYSAIKGVATPLTREDLLNMINDVQLESNSRVISEKWKEIHQAIHSQAIFVPLWGTRVPYVLNRRFAGFTPSTQTYSYPVETVRVLDGPKNVTVASGA
;
A
#
# COMPACT_ATOMS: atom_id res chain seq x y z
N VAL A 1 15.57 5.07 4.02
CA VAL A 1 15.73 6.27 3.17
C VAL A 1 14.60 7.29 3.39
N GLU A 2 13.35 6.85 3.63
CA GLU A 2 12.22 7.78 3.85
C GLU A 2 12.30 8.63 5.14
N TYR A 3 12.78 8.06 6.26
CA TYR A 3 12.86 8.78 7.54
C TYR A 3 13.87 9.95 7.57
N SER A 4 14.86 9.96 6.68
CA SER A 4 15.87 11.03 6.61
C SER A 4 15.36 12.29 5.90
N ALA A 5 14.46 12.15 4.93
CA ALA A 5 13.88 13.29 4.20
C ALA A 5 13.01 14.18 5.12
N ILE A 6 12.34 13.57 6.10
CA ILE A 6 11.49 14.28 7.07
C ILE A 6 12.31 15.07 8.10
N LYS A 7 13.61 14.77 8.28
CA LYS A 7 14.47 15.52 9.22
C LYS A 7 14.83 16.93 8.74
N GLY A 8 14.77 17.19 7.43
CA GLY A 8 15.12 18.48 6.83
C GLY A 8 13.93 19.41 6.62
N VAL A 9 12.74 19.03 7.10
CA VAL A 9 11.52 19.81 6.92
C VAL A 9 11.56 21.04 7.84
N ALA A 10 11.70 22.21 7.24
CA ALA A 10 11.54 23.49 7.93
C ALA A 10 10.06 23.91 7.96
N THR A 11 9.74 24.81 8.88
CA THR A 11 8.41 25.41 9.13
C THR A 11 7.58 25.64 7.85
N PRO A 12 6.27 25.34 7.84
CA PRO A 12 5.37 25.46 9.00
C PRO A 12 5.01 24.15 9.73
N LEU A 13 5.41 22.98 9.26
CA LEU A 13 5.04 21.71 9.89
C LEU A 13 6.28 20.86 10.12
N THR A 14 6.75 20.84 11.36
CA THR A 14 7.96 20.11 11.72
C THR A 14 7.71 18.60 11.75
N ARG A 15 8.78 17.81 11.84
CA ARG A 15 8.68 16.36 12.08
C ARG A 15 7.84 16.03 13.32
N GLU A 16 7.98 16.82 14.37
CA GLU A 16 7.28 16.59 15.63
C GLU A 16 5.78 16.86 15.50
N ASP A 17 5.41 17.94 14.81
CA ASP A 17 4.02 18.25 14.49
C ASP A 17 3.36 17.12 13.68
N LEU A 18 4.07 16.61 12.65
CA LEU A 18 3.57 15.51 11.83
C LEU A 18 3.33 14.23 12.66
N LEU A 19 4.26 13.89 13.55
CA LEU A 19 4.12 12.72 14.42
C LEU A 19 2.98 12.89 15.42
N ASN A 20 2.79 14.10 15.95
CA ASN A 20 1.67 14.41 16.84
C ASN A 20 0.33 14.24 16.13
N MET A 21 0.21 14.71 14.89
CA MET A 21 -0.99 14.50 14.07
C MET A 21 -1.25 13.00 13.82
N ILE A 22 -0.22 12.22 13.48
CA ILE A 22 -0.36 10.77 13.26
C ILE A 22 -0.83 10.06 14.53
N ASN A 23 -0.22 10.38 15.68
CA ASN A 23 -0.62 9.81 16.97
C ASN A 23 -2.07 10.15 17.32
N ASP A 24 -2.49 11.40 17.10
CA ASP A 24 -3.86 11.86 17.35
C ASP A 24 -4.89 11.12 16.47
N VAL A 25 -4.55 10.83 15.22
CA VAL A 25 -5.42 10.01 14.34
C VAL A 25 -5.52 8.56 14.79
N GLN A 26 -4.42 7.98 15.28
CA GLN A 26 -4.39 6.59 15.73
C GLN A 26 -5.23 6.34 16.99
N LEU A 27 -5.47 7.38 17.80
CA LEU A 27 -6.31 7.31 19.00
C LEU A 27 -7.80 7.57 18.71
N GLU A 28 -8.14 8.05 17.51
CA GLU A 28 -9.51 8.33 17.13
C GLU A 28 -10.28 7.05 16.75
N SER A 29 -11.58 7.01 17.06
CA SER A 29 -12.46 5.88 16.77
C SER A 29 -13.55 6.22 15.74
N ASN A 30 -13.86 7.50 15.56
CA ASN A 30 -14.86 7.95 14.61
C ASN A 30 -14.30 7.96 13.18
N SER A 31 -14.84 7.09 12.31
CA SER A 31 -14.37 6.94 10.93
C SER A 31 -14.41 8.21 10.09
N ARG A 32 -15.40 9.10 10.31
CA ARG A 32 -15.49 10.38 9.61
C ARG A 32 -14.34 11.31 10.03
N VAL A 33 -14.09 11.40 11.34
CA VAL A 33 -13.03 12.23 11.90
C VAL A 33 -11.66 11.69 11.49
N ILE A 34 -11.47 10.36 11.51
CA ILE A 34 -10.25 9.70 11.02
C ILE A 34 -9.94 10.10 9.57
N SER A 35 -10.96 10.06 8.70
CA SER A 35 -10.81 10.42 7.29
C SER A 35 -10.43 11.90 7.11
N GLU A 36 -11.07 12.80 7.87
CA GLU A 36 -10.77 14.24 7.85
C GLU A 36 -9.35 14.53 8.33
N LYS A 37 -8.91 13.92 9.44
CA LYS A 37 -7.56 14.12 9.96
C LYS A 37 -6.48 13.50 9.05
N TRP A 38 -6.70 12.32 8.47
CA TRP A 38 -5.76 11.76 7.48
C TRP A 38 -5.64 12.65 6.24
N LYS A 39 -6.75 13.22 5.78
CA LYS A 39 -6.73 14.19 4.67
C LYS A 39 -5.83 15.38 5.00
N GLU A 40 -5.91 15.92 6.21
CA GLU A 40 -5.07 17.02 6.67
C GLU A 40 -3.58 16.63 6.68
N ILE A 41 -3.25 15.47 7.25
CA ILE A 41 -1.87 14.93 7.27
C ILE A 41 -1.32 14.79 5.85
N HIS A 42 -2.08 14.20 4.94
CA HIS A 42 -1.65 14.03 3.54
C HIS A 42 -1.45 15.37 2.83
N GLN A 43 -2.32 16.34 3.08
CA GLN A 43 -2.21 17.66 2.49
C GLN A 43 -0.99 18.43 3.02
N ALA A 44 -0.68 18.27 4.31
CA ALA A 44 0.51 18.85 4.92
C ALA A 44 1.81 18.26 4.36
N ILE A 45 1.87 16.92 4.16
CA ILE A 45 3.03 16.28 3.51
C ILE A 45 3.16 16.71 2.05
N HIS A 46 2.04 16.77 1.34
CA HIS A 46 2.03 17.13 -0.08
C HIS A 46 2.48 18.57 -0.33
N SER A 47 2.04 19.52 0.50
CA SER A 47 2.41 20.94 0.35
C SER A 47 3.90 21.22 0.57
N GLN A 48 4.58 20.37 1.35
CA GLN A 48 6.02 20.48 1.60
C GLN A 48 6.89 19.86 0.51
N ALA A 49 6.29 19.17 -0.47
CA ALA A 49 7.00 18.55 -1.58
C ALA A 49 8.17 17.63 -1.16
N ILE A 50 8.07 16.98 0.02
CA ILE A 50 9.11 16.07 0.54
C ILE A 50 9.29 14.85 -0.38
N PHE A 51 8.20 14.39 -0.98
CA PHE A 51 8.16 13.23 -1.85
C PHE A 51 7.77 13.65 -3.27
N VAL A 52 8.51 13.11 -4.26
CA VAL A 52 8.16 13.22 -5.68
C VAL A 52 7.60 11.87 -6.12
N PRO A 53 6.27 11.66 -6.05
CA PRO A 53 5.68 10.39 -6.47
C PRO A 53 5.79 10.26 -8.00
N LEU A 54 6.55 9.28 -8.47
CA LEU A 54 6.76 9.04 -9.91
C LEU A 54 5.78 8.01 -10.47
N TRP A 55 5.52 6.92 -9.73
CA TRP A 55 4.58 5.87 -10.13
C TRP A 55 4.09 5.07 -8.91
N GLY A 56 2.99 4.36 -9.07
CA GLY A 56 2.55 3.31 -8.14
C GLY A 56 2.99 1.93 -8.62
N THR A 57 3.57 1.12 -7.73
CA THR A 57 3.96 -0.26 -8.05
C THR A 57 2.75 -1.18 -8.03
N ARG A 58 2.57 -1.98 -9.08
CA ARG A 58 1.59 -3.08 -9.11
C ARG A 58 2.28 -4.39 -8.72
N VAL A 59 1.54 -5.32 -8.12
CA VAL A 59 2.02 -6.68 -7.86
C VAL A 59 1.74 -7.52 -9.12
N PRO A 60 2.77 -7.84 -9.94
CA PRO A 60 2.56 -8.58 -11.17
C PRO A 60 2.34 -10.06 -10.88
N TYR A 61 1.56 -10.72 -11.74
CA TYR A 61 1.43 -12.18 -11.75
C TYR A 61 1.39 -12.66 -13.20
N VAL A 62 1.92 -13.87 -13.43
CA VAL A 62 1.91 -14.50 -14.76
C VAL A 62 1.31 -15.88 -14.60
N LEU A 63 0.26 -16.15 -15.38
CA LEU A 63 -0.45 -17.42 -15.38
C LEU A 63 -0.30 -18.10 -16.73
N ASN A 64 -0.08 -19.41 -16.71
CA ASN A 64 -0.15 -20.21 -17.92
C ASN A 64 -1.61 -20.22 -18.43
N ARG A 65 -1.79 -20.19 -19.77
CA ARG A 65 -3.11 -20.19 -20.45
C ARG A 65 -4.03 -21.33 -20.05
N ARG A 66 -3.49 -22.43 -19.51
CA ARG A 66 -4.27 -23.55 -18.97
C ARG A 66 -5.01 -23.25 -17.66
N PHE A 67 -4.72 -22.09 -17.05
CA PHE A 67 -5.32 -21.65 -15.80
C PHE A 67 -6.22 -20.43 -16.05
N ALA A 68 -7.32 -20.35 -15.32
CA ALA A 68 -8.22 -19.21 -15.35
C ALA A 68 -8.83 -18.94 -13.96
N GLY A 69 -9.47 -17.78 -13.81
CA GLY A 69 -10.20 -17.44 -12.59
C GLY A 69 -9.36 -16.89 -11.45
N PHE A 70 -8.07 -16.62 -11.67
CA PHE A 70 -7.24 -15.95 -10.66
C PHE A 70 -7.81 -14.57 -10.34
N THR A 71 -8.11 -14.34 -9.07
CA THR A 71 -8.54 -13.04 -8.56
C THR A 71 -7.47 -12.49 -7.64
N PRO A 72 -6.84 -11.34 -7.94
CA PRO A 72 -5.82 -10.75 -7.08
C PRO A 72 -6.37 -10.46 -5.67
N SER A 73 -5.52 -10.66 -4.65
CA SER A 73 -5.84 -10.28 -3.27
C SER A 73 -5.82 -8.76 -3.10
N THR A 74 -6.56 -8.27 -2.10
CA THR A 74 -6.49 -6.88 -1.63
C THR A 74 -5.21 -6.60 -0.84
N GLN A 75 -4.53 -7.65 -0.38
CA GLN A 75 -3.27 -7.55 0.35
C GLN A 75 -2.07 -7.64 -0.60
N THR A 76 -1.15 -6.69 -0.49
CA THR A 76 0.11 -6.71 -1.24
C THR A 76 0.90 -7.97 -0.92
N TYR A 77 1.44 -8.63 -1.97
CA TYR A 77 2.19 -9.90 -1.90
C TYR A 77 1.36 -11.12 -1.47
N SER A 78 0.03 -11.04 -1.49
CA SER A 78 -0.85 -12.20 -1.31
C SER A 78 -1.30 -12.73 -2.69
N TYR A 79 -1.01 -14.00 -2.95
CA TYR A 79 -1.37 -14.71 -4.19
C TYR A 79 -2.35 -15.85 -3.89
N PRO A 80 -3.67 -15.62 -4.01
CA PRO A 80 -4.69 -16.61 -3.62
C PRO A 80 -4.81 -17.72 -4.68
N VAL A 81 -3.95 -18.74 -4.57
CA VAL A 81 -3.89 -19.88 -5.49
C VAL A 81 -5.21 -20.67 -5.50
N GLU A 82 -5.97 -20.64 -4.42
CA GLU A 82 -7.28 -21.28 -4.28
C GLU A 82 -8.33 -20.75 -5.28
N THR A 83 -8.12 -19.55 -5.83
CA THR A 83 -9.03 -18.95 -6.83
C THR A 83 -8.79 -19.51 -8.22
N VAL A 84 -7.62 -20.11 -8.45
CA VAL A 84 -7.18 -20.60 -9.76
C VAL A 84 -7.86 -21.92 -10.11
N ARG A 85 -8.41 -21.99 -11.32
CA ARG A 85 -9.02 -23.18 -11.89
C ARG A 85 -8.19 -23.69 -13.06
N VAL A 86 -8.02 -25.00 -13.12
CA VAL A 86 -7.37 -25.68 -14.25
C VAL A 86 -8.42 -25.91 -15.33
N LEU A 87 -8.25 -25.27 -16.49
CA LEU A 87 -9.12 -25.47 -17.65
C LEU A 87 -8.73 -26.73 -18.43
N ASP A 88 -7.43 -27.02 -18.52
CA ASP A 88 -6.91 -28.13 -19.31
C ASP A 88 -5.63 -28.74 -18.69
N GLY A 89 -5.45 -30.05 -18.91
CA GLY A 89 -4.28 -30.84 -18.50
C GLY A 89 -4.25 -31.32 -17.03
N PRO A 90 -3.09 -31.81 -16.56
CA PRO A 90 -2.94 -32.44 -15.25
C PRO A 90 -3.14 -31.46 -14.07
N LYS A 91 -3.87 -31.88 -13.03
CA LYS A 91 -4.19 -31.03 -11.87
C LYS A 91 -3.01 -30.77 -10.92
N ASN A 92 -1.86 -31.40 -11.15
CA ASN A 92 -0.63 -31.09 -10.41
C ASN A 92 -0.06 -29.76 -10.92
N VAL A 93 -0.06 -28.75 -10.05
CA VAL A 93 0.46 -27.41 -10.33
C VAL A 93 1.74 -27.20 -9.56
N THR A 94 2.78 -26.73 -10.24
CA THR A 94 4.02 -26.30 -9.59
C THR A 94 3.94 -24.80 -9.36
N VAL A 95 4.10 -24.37 -8.12
CA VAL A 95 4.17 -22.96 -7.74
C VAL A 95 5.63 -22.60 -7.55
N ALA A 96 6.10 -21.54 -8.20
CA ALA A 96 7.47 -21.08 -8.03
C ALA A 96 7.68 -20.58 -6.59
N SER A 97 8.79 -20.97 -5.96
CA SER A 97 9.16 -20.49 -4.63
C SER A 97 9.50 -19.00 -4.69
N GLY A 98 8.82 -18.19 -3.86
CA GLY A 98 8.96 -16.72 -3.85
C GLY A 98 7.63 -15.97 -3.82
N ALA A 99 6.51 -16.70 -3.87
CA ALA A 99 5.21 -16.20 -3.40
C ALA A 99 5.19 -16.10 -1.87
#